data_AF-A0A3C0FPD8-F1
#
_entry.id   AF-A0A3C0FPD8-F1
#
_cell.length_a   1.000
_cell.length_b   1.000
_cell.length_c   1.000
_cell.angle_alpha   90.00
_cell.angle_beta   90.00
_cell.angle_gamma   90.00
#
_symmetry.space_group_name_H-M   'P 1'
#
loop_
_entity.id
_entity.type
_entity.pdbx_description
1 polymer ?
#
loop_
_entity_poly.entity_id
_entity_poly.type
_entity_poly.pdbx_seq_one_letter_code
_entity_poly.pdbx_strand_id
1 'polypeptide(L)'
;AGPLIGDVLGHETHAASEDAPGNPHHGEIIIAFCPETFLGADAQKHLDHAEDLFEEIVKQGARLPSQRRFEARERSQTKGVTIPKALHDELLALTEQQ
;
A
#
# COMPACT_ATOMS: atom_id res chain seq x y z
N ALA A 1 -7.24 -7.86 9.84
CA ALA A 1 -6.32 -8.42 10.85
C ALA A 1 -7.01 -9.42 11.79
N GLY A 2 -8.33 -9.58 11.66
CA GLY A 2 -9.03 -10.76 12.14
C GLY A 2 -9.02 -10.92 13.66
N PRO A 3 -9.06 -12.15 14.17
CA PRO A 3 -9.35 -12.41 15.59
C PRO A 3 -8.35 -11.79 16.55
N LEU A 4 -7.10 -11.57 16.12
CA LEU A 4 -6.05 -10.97 16.95
C LEU A 4 -6.41 -9.56 17.44
N ILE A 5 -7.22 -8.81 16.69
CA ILE A 5 -7.71 -7.47 17.07
C ILE A 5 -9.22 -7.44 17.35
N GLY A 6 -9.86 -8.60 17.48
CA GLY A 6 -11.31 -8.70 17.65
C GLY A 6 -12.11 -8.32 16.41
N ASP A 7 -11.48 -8.33 15.24
CA ASP A 7 -12.10 -8.06 13.95
C ASP A 7 -12.78 -9.32 13.41
N VAL A 8 -13.87 -9.15 12.66
CA VAL A 8 -14.61 -10.27 12.09
C VAL A 8 -13.80 -10.95 10.99
N LEU A 9 -14.04 -12.25 10.83
CA LEU A 9 -13.42 -13.06 9.80
C LEU A 9 -14.04 -12.76 8.43
N GLY A 10 -13.28 -13.02 7.36
CA GLY A 10 -13.75 -12.72 6.00
C GLY A 10 -15.04 -13.44 5.57
N HIS A 11 -15.40 -14.54 6.22
CA HIS A 11 -16.67 -15.24 5.99
C HIS A 11 -17.83 -14.70 6.84
N GLU A 12 -17.54 -13.86 7.83
CA GLU A 12 -18.51 -13.19 8.71
C GLU A 12 -18.88 -11.80 8.17
N THR A 13 -18.16 -11.29 7.17
CA THR A 13 -18.47 -10.04 6.46
C THR A 13 -19.37 -10.27 5.26
N HIS A 14 -20.31 -9.35 5.01
CA HIS A 14 -21.17 -9.38 3.83
C HIS A 14 -20.64 -8.48 2.71
N ALA A 15 -20.56 -9.03 1.50
CA ALA A 15 -20.26 -8.26 0.31
C ALA A 15 -21.39 -7.27 -0.02
N ALA A 16 -21.07 -6.18 -0.73
CA ALA A 16 -22.08 -5.28 -1.24
C ALA A 16 -22.99 -5.98 -2.25
N SER A 17 -24.28 -5.67 -2.22
CA SER A 17 -25.26 -6.06 -3.24
C SER A 17 -25.78 -4.82 -3.97
N GLU A 18 -26.55 -5.01 -5.04
CA GLU A 18 -27.20 -3.89 -5.75
C GLU A 18 -28.14 -3.09 -4.82
N ASP A 19 -28.73 -3.75 -3.82
CA ASP A 19 -29.75 -3.17 -2.94
C ASP A 19 -29.20 -2.73 -1.57
N ALA A 20 -27.96 -3.06 -1.22
CA ALA A 20 -27.37 -2.73 0.07
C ALA A 20 -25.85 -2.53 0.00
N PRO A 21 -25.31 -1.47 0.64
CA PRO A 21 -23.87 -1.32 0.78
C PRO A 21 -23.33 -2.50 1.58
N GLY A 22 -22.21 -3.06 1.12
CA GLY A 22 -21.49 -4.09 1.86
C GLY A 22 -21.01 -3.51 3.18
N ASN A 23 -20.91 -4.36 4.20
CA ASN A 23 -20.37 -3.96 5.50
C ASN A 23 -19.08 -4.75 5.78
N PRO A 24 -18.01 -4.53 4.98
CA PRO A 24 -16.72 -5.13 5.24
C PRO A 24 -16.13 -4.47 6.49
N HIS A 25 -16.33 -5.12 7.63
CA HIS A 25 -15.54 -4.82 8.82
C HIS A 25 -14.13 -5.37 8.58
N HIS A 26 -13.16 -4.46 8.54
CA HIS A 26 -11.76 -4.81 8.51
C HIS A 26 -11.01 -3.95 9.51
N GLY A 27 -10.05 -4.56 10.20
CA GLY A 27 -9.07 -3.86 10.98
C GLY A 27 -7.65 -4.15 10.50
N GLU A 28 -6.72 -3.31 10.91
CA GLU A 28 -5.32 -3.35 10.51
C GLU A 28 -4.44 -3.55 11.74
N ILE A 29 -3.36 -4.33 11.60
CA ILE A 29 -2.28 -4.38 12.56
C ILE A 29 -1.05 -3.83 11.87
N ILE A 30 -0.43 -2.83 12.50
CA ILE A 30 0.84 -2.27 12.06
C ILE A 30 1.91 -2.77 13.03
N ILE A 31 2.93 -3.44 12.49
CA ILE A 31 4.12 -3.83 13.24
C ILE A 31 5.29 -3.01 12.70
N ALA A 32 5.88 -2.19 13.57
CA ALA A 32 7.02 -1.36 13.23
C ALA A 32 8.24 -1.82 14.04
N PHE A 33 9.34 -2.06 13.34
CA PHE A 33 10.64 -2.35 13.96
C PHE A 33 11.53 -1.13 13.81
N CYS A 34 12.24 -0.77 14.89
CA CYS A 34 13.23 0.30 14.91
C CYS A 34 14.63 -0.33 14.82
N PRO A 35 15.30 -0.33 13.65
CA PRO A 35 16.58 -1.00 13.46
C PRO A 35 17.63 -0.59 14.51
N GLU A 36 17.65 0.69 14.89
CA GLU A 36 18.55 1.25 15.90
C GLU A 36 18.35 0.59 17.28
N THR A 37 17.13 0.15 17.60
CA THR A 37 16.82 -0.54 18.86
C THR A 37 17.37 -1.97 18.88
N PHE A 38 17.38 -2.66 17.74
CA PHE A 38 17.81 -4.06 17.65
C PHE A 38 19.29 -4.22 17.32
N LEU A 39 19.83 -3.31 16.50
CA LEU A 39 21.16 -3.39 15.90
C LEU A 39 22.14 -2.37 16.50
N GLY A 40 21.65 -1.40 17.28
CA GLY A 40 22.48 -0.38 17.92
C GLY A 40 23.28 0.44 16.91
N ALA A 41 24.56 0.67 17.21
CA ALA A 41 25.46 1.47 16.37
C ALA A 41 25.70 0.87 14.98
N ASP A 42 25.46 -0.42 14.78
CA ASP A 42 25.65 -1.11 13.51
C ASP A 42 24.41 -1.07 12.59
N ALA A 43 23.31 -0.42 13.01
CA ALA A 43 22.07 -0.37 12.24
C ALA A 43 22.29 0.08 10.78
N GLN A 44 23.00 1.21 10.58
CA GLN A 44 23.26 1.74 9.24
C GLN A 44 24.09 0.77 8.40
N LYS A 45 25.14 0.16 8.97
CA LYS A 45 25.98 -0.82 8.29
C LYS A 45 25.16 -2.02 7.78
N HIS A 46 24.18 -2.47 8.58
CA HIS A 46 23.30 -3.57 8.18
C HIS A 46 22.26 -3.15 7.13
N LEU A 47 21.77 -1.91 7.17
CA LEU A 47 20.91 -1.36 6.12
C LEU A 47 21.68 -1.25 4.79
N ASP A 48 22.91 -0.74 4.82
CA ASP A 48 23.76 -0.65 3.61
C ASP A 48 24.01 -2.05 3.01
N HIS A 49 24.31 -3.04 3.85
CA HIS A 49 24.49 -4.42 3.38
C HIS A 49 23.20 -5.05 2.82
N ALA A 50 22.02 -4.58 3.25
CA ALA A 50 20.76 -5.00 2.64
C ALA A 50 20.56 -4.43 1.23
N GLU A 51 21.11 -3.25 0.94
CA GLU A 51 21.12 -2.67 -0.41
C GLU A 51 21.99 -3.50 -1.37
N ASP A 52 23.15 -3.99 -0.93
CA ASP A 52 23.99 -4.90 -1.73
C ASP A 52 23.21 -6.14 -2.17
N LEU A 53 22.39 -6.71 -1.26
CA LEU A 53 21.51 -7.84 -1.58
C LEU A 53 20.49 -7.48 -2.66
N PHE A 54 19.87 -6.30 -2.59
CA PHE A 54 18.92 -5.85 -3.60
C PHE A 54 19.59 -5.63 -4.95
N GLU A 55 20.80 -5.07 -4.98
CA GLU A 55 21.58 -4.93 -6.22
C GLU A 55 21.86 -6.30 -6.87
N GLU A 56 22.28 -7.30 -6.09
CA GLU A 56 22.54 -8.65 -6.60
C GLU A 56 21.28 -9.33 -7.13
N ILE A 57 20.12 -9.10 -6.50
CA ILE A 57 18.82 -9.59 -7.01
C ILE A 57 18.49 -8.94 -8.36
N VAL A 58 18.70 -7.62 -8.49
CA VAL A 58 18.44 -6.88 -9.73
C VAL A 58 19.39 -7.30 -10.84
N LYS A 59 20.68 -7.56 -10.54
CA LYS A 59 21.67 -8.04 -11.52
C LYS A 59 21.27 -9.38 -12.17
N GLN A 60 20.47 -10.19 -11.47
CA GLN A 60 19.92 -11.44 -12.00
C GLN A 60 18.68 -11.23 -12.90
N GLY A 61 18.29 -9.98 -13.16
CA GLY A 61 17.12 -9.63 -13.96
C GLY A 61 15.80 -9.73 -13.19
N ALA A 62 15.85 -9.93 -11.87
CA ALA A 62 14.65 -9.94 -11.05
C ALA A 62 14.11 -8.52 -10.82
N ARG A 63 12.79 -8.42 -10.70
CA ARG A 63 12.10 -7.15 -10.42
C ARG A 63 11.90 -7.00 -8.91
N LEU A 64 12.27 -5.84 -8.36
CA LEU A 64 12.05 -5.59 -6.93
C LEU A 64 10.55 -5.41 -6.60
N PRO A 65 10.11 -5.84 -5.40
CA PRO A 65 8.80 -5.47 -4.89
C PRO A 65 8.57 -3.96 -4.97
N SER A 66 7.36 -3.56 -5.33
CA SER A 66 6.96 -2.16 -5.47
C SER A 66 7.64 -1.33 -6.59
N GLN A 67 8.62 -1.85 -7.34
CA GLN A 67 9.30 -1.10 -8.42
C GLN A 67 8.33 -0.40 -9.39
N ARG A 68 7.32 -1.12 -9.91
CA ARG A 68 6.27 -0.55 -10.77
C ARG A 68 5.50 0.61 -10.10
N ARG A 69 5.30 0.57 -8.78
CA ARG A 69 4.60 1.63 -8.04
C ARG A 69 5.49 2.87 -7.89
N PHE A 70 6.80 2.70 -7.69
CA PHE A 70 7.74 3.82 -7.65
C PHE A 70 7.83 4.53 -9.01
N GLU A 71 8.01 3.79 -10.10
CA GLU A 71 8.02 4.35 -11.45
C GLU A 71 6.68 5.04 -11.79
N ALA A 72 5.55 4.44 -11.38
CA ALA A 72 4.24 5.07 -11.56
C ALA A 72 4.12 6.38 -10.78
N ARG A 73 4.64 6.45 -9.55
CA ARG A 73 4.63 7.67 -8.73
C ARG A 73 5.45 8.78 -9.39
N GLU A 74 6.65 8.48 -9.88
CA GLU A 74 7.48 9.45 -10.59
C GLU A 74 6.79 10.00 -11.87
N ARG A 75 6.17 9.11 -12.65
CA ARG A 75 5.36 9.52 -13.80
C ARG A 75 4.16 10.39 -13.39
N SER A 76 3.46 10.02 -12.33
CA SER A 76 2.29 10.78 -11.86
C SER A 76 2.66 12.16 -11.32
N GLN A 77 3.82 12.29 -10.66
CA GLN A 77 4.31 13.59 -10.18
C GLN A 77 4.64 14.55 -11.33
N THR A 78 5.16 14.02 -12.44
CA THR A 78 5.59 14.84 -13.60
C THR A 78 4.48 15.08 -14.61
N LYS A 79 3.55 14.14 -14.80
CA LYS A 79 2.53 14.16 -15.86
C LYS A 79 1.09 14.22 -15.34
N GLY A 80 0.90 14.17 -14.03
CA GLY A 80 -0.41 13.98 -13.42
C GLY A 80 -0.93 12.53 -13.56
N VAL A 81 -2.16 12.31 -13.11
CA VAL A 81 -2.83 11.00 -13.17
C VAL A 81 -3.96 11.07 -14.19
N THR A 82 -3.97 10.17 -15.17
CA THR A 82 -5.09 10.01 -16.10
C THR A 82 -6.21 9.24 -15.42
N ILE A 83 -7.40 9.85 -15.37
CA ILE A 83 -8.64 9.19 -14.95
C ILE A 83 -9.70 9.30 -16.06
N PRO A 84 -10.65 8.36 -16.16
CA PRO A 84 -11.76 8.47 -17.10
C PRO A 84 -12.56 9.75 -16.88
N LYS A 85 -12.99 10.40 -17.97
CA LYS A 85 -13.77 11.64 -17.89
C LYS A 85 -15.03 11.48 -17.05
N ALA A 86 -15.74 10.36 -17.18
CA ALA A 86 -16.93 10.08 -16.40
C ALA A 86 -16.67 10.12 -14.89
N LEU A 87 -15.58 9.50 -14.42
CA LEU A 87 -15.18 9.53 -13.02
C LEU A 87 -14.81 10.95 -12.56
N HIS A 88 -14.07 11.70 -13.39
CA HIS A 88 -13.73 13.08 -13.08
C HIS A 88 -14.98 13.96 -12.90
N ASP A 89 -15.95 13.84 -13.82
CA ASP A 89 -17.18 14.62 -13.77
C ASP A 89 -18.06 14.23 -12.56
N GLU A 90 -18.11 12.94 -12.20
CA GLU A 90 -18.78 12.45 -10.98
C GLU A 90 -18.15 13.02 -9.70
N LEU A 91 -16.82 13.01 -9.60
CA LEU A 91 -16.11 13.57 -8.45
C LEU A 91 -16.38 15.07 -8.29
N LEU A 92 -16.44 15.83 -9.39
CA LEU A 92 -16.79 17.26 -9.33
C LEU A 92 -18.22 17.48 -8.82
N ALA A 93 -19.20 16.72 -9.31
CA ALA A 93 -20.58 16.83 -8.85
C ALA A 93 -20.72 16.56 -7.34
N LEU A 94 -19.94 15.60 -6.79
CA LEU A 94 -19.91 15.32 -5.34
C LEU A 94 -19.32 16.46 -4.52
N THR A 95 -18.38 17.25 -5.07
CA THR A 95 -17.82 18.41 -4.37
C THR A 95 -18.76 19.61 -4.31
N GLU A 96 -19.73 19.70 -5.23
CA GLU A 96 -20.73 20.79 -5.26
C GLU A 96 -21.93 20.53 -4.32
N GLN A 97 -22.05 19.30 -3.80
CA GLN A 97 -23.14 18.88 -2.91
C GLN A 97 -22.82 19.03 -1.40
N GLN A 98 -21.65 19.59 -1.05
CA GLN A 98 -21.24 19.94 0.31
C GLN A 98 -21.26 21.44 0.53
#